data_AF-A0A7H0HSH1-F1
#
_entry.id   AF-A0A7H0HSH1-F1
#
_cell.length_a   1.000
_cell.length_b   1.000
_cell.length_c   1.000
_cell.angle_alpha   90.00
_cell.angle_beta   90.00
_cell.angle_gamma   90.00
#
_symmetry.space_group_name_H-M   'P 1'
#
loop_
_entity.id
_entity.type
_entity.pdbx_description
1 polymer ?
#
loop_
_entity_poly.entity_id
_entity_poly.type
_entity_poly.pdbx_seq_one_letter_code
_entity_poly.pdbx_strand_id
1 'polypeptide(L)'
;MLIEGYDPESDDPLVAGEDLLTLPGFWLCHLGVLCPSGTRPETFGADAADADAAFETVMDEDSWPVFRIPFGGGHTAVVLYRNFDDDAGVEFFVTHPEWAGRQGHLATIDGHPAGPGLAWPELRHIAHTPDAAAPGVQDPHARLLLLLPVLGDTDLPDDAAAQVAASLTATGTPAGEAPALASVLLAHNPFWSPAGWALPSASPLSGTTDAPWEGVLCCDGPLSPRNGLRIAQGINRAQHERLAAALGTSPAAP
;
A
#
# COMPACT_ATOMS: atom_id res chain seq x y z
N MET A 1 2.10 -8.07 19.17
CA MET A 1 3.11 -8.00 18.11
C MET A 1 2.47 -7.26 16.94
N LEU A 2 3.05 -6.13 16.51
CA LEU A 2 2.47 -5.27 15.47
C LEU A 2 2.67 -5.87 14.07
N ILE A 3 3.79 -6.57 13.86
CA ILE A 3 4.12 -7.30 12.63
C ILE A 3 4.80 -8.62 13.05
N GLU A 4 4.25 -9.77 12.65
CA GLU A 4 4.98 -11.05 12.81
C GLU A 4 6.17 -11.09 11.85
N GLY A 5 7.37 -11.34 12.37
CA GLY A 5 8.63 -11.38 11.60
C GLY A 5 9.56 -10.17 11.77
N TYR A 6 9.11 -9.12 12.47
CA TYR A 6 10.00 -8.16 13.12
C TYR A 6 10.35 -8.70 14.51
N ASP A 7 11.63 -8.83 14.80
CA ASP A 7 12.12 -9.59 15.95
C ASP A 7 11.92 -8.78 17.24
N PRO A 8 11.31 -9.30 18.31
CA PRO A 8 11.42 -8.66 19.63
C PRO A 8 12.87 -8.59 20.15
N GLU A 9 13.83 -9.31 19.53
CA GLU A 9 15.26 -9.13 19.78
C GLU A 9 15.92 -7.99 18.97
N SER A 10 15.27 -7.50 17.91
CA SER A 10 15.63 -6.21 17.33
C SER A 10 14.90 -5.14 18.14
N ASP A 11 15.64 -4.23 18.75
CA ASP A 11 15.14 -3.14 19.61
C ASP A 11 14.37 -2.08 18.78
N ASP A 12 13.68 -2.51 17.71
CA ASP A 12 13.01 -1.65 16.74
C ASP A 12 11.77 -1.04 17.41
N PRO A 13 11.64 0.29 17.44
CA PRO A 13 10.63 0.96 18.24
C PRO A 13 9.27 1.01 17.53
N LEU A 14 8.76 -0.15 17.11
CA LEU A 14 7.48 -0.25 16.40
C LEU A 14 6.32 0.26 17.26
N VAL A 15 5.57 1.21 16.73
CA VAL A 15 4.37 1.76 17.39
C VAL A 15 3.15 1.71 16.47
N ALA A 16 1.96 1.66 17.05
CA ALA A 16 0.71 1.78 16.32
C ALA A 16 0.57 3.20 15.73
N GLY A 17 0.48 3.31 14.40
CA GLY A 17 0.44 4.59 13.70
C GLY A 17 -0.97 5.16 13.50
N GLU A 18 -2.03 4.40 13.77
CA GLU A 18 -3.38 4.75 13.33
C GLU A 18 -3.89 6.10 13.87
N ASP A 19 -3.46 6.53 15.05
CA ASP A 19 -3.83 7.83 15.61
C ASP A 19 -3.17 9.01 14.86
N LEU A 20 -2.02 8.77 14.21
CA LEU A 20 -1.28 9.78 13.43
C LEU A 20 -2.05 10.24 12.20
N LEU A 21 -3.02 9.46 11.72
CA LEU A 21 -3.90 9.83 10.60
C LEU A 21 -4.71 11.10 10.88
N THR A 22 -4.84 11.48 12.15
CA THR A 22 -5.57 12.68 12.58
C THR A 22 -4.69 13.92 12.69
N LEU A 23 -3.36 13.78 12.57
CA LEU A 23 -2.45 14.91 12.62
C LEU A 23 -2.64 15.78 11.38
N PRO A 24 -2.88 17.10 11.55
CA PRO A 24 -2.71 18.06 10.46
C PRO A 24 -1.33 17.86 9.82
N GLY A 25 -1.27 17.82 8.49
CA GLY A 25 -0.01 17.60 7.76
C GLY A 25 0.36 16.12 7.51
N PHE A 26 -0.28 15.15 8.17
CA PHE A 26 0.01 13.72 7.97
C PHE A 26 -0.06 13.32 6.50
N TRP A 27 -1.13 13.70 5.80
CA TRP A 27 -1.32 13.32 4.40
C TRP A 27 -0.30 13.94 3.46
N LEU A 28 0.22 15.14 3.76
CA LEU A 28 1.36 15.70 3.04
C LEU A 28 2.63 14.88 3.31
N CYS A 29 2.89 14.52 4.57
CA CYS A 29 4.04 13.68 4.93
C CYS A 29 4.00 12.32 4.20
N HIS A 30 2.82 11.70 4.12
CA HIS A 30 2.65 10.38 3.49
C HIS A 30 2.63 10.44 1.96
N LEU A 31 1.85 11.33 1.35
CA LEU A 31 1.64 11.40 -0.11
C LEU A 31 2.60 12.37 -0.81
N GLY A 32 3.35 13.17 -0.05
CA GLY A 32 4.31 14.15 -0.58
C GLY A 32 5.39 13.51 -1.44
N VAL A 33 5.73 12.25 -1.17
CA VAL A 33 6.67 11.46 -1.98
C VAL A 33 6.21 11.28 -3.44
N LEU A 34 4.91 11.38 -3.73
CA LEU A 34 4.35 11.31 -5.08
C LEU A 34 4.18 12.70 -5.71
N CYS A 35 4.33 13.77 -4.92
CA CYS A 35 4.08 15.11 -5.36
C CYS A 35 5.34 15.77 -5.95
N PRO A 36 5.18 16.75 -6.86
CA PRO A 36 6.30 17.59 -7.29
C PRO A 36 6.94 18.31 -6.10
N SER A 37 8.26 18.52 -6.16
CA SER A 37 8.99 19.29 -5.17
C SER A 37 8.38 20.69 -5.01
N GLY A 38 8.23 21.15 -3.76
CA GLY A 38 7.64 22.45 -3.45
C GLY A 38 6.10 22.46 -3.44
N THR A 39 5.45 21.29 -3.43
CA THR A 39 4.02 21.20 -3.12
C THR A 39 3.76 21.83 -1.76
N ARG A 40 2.80 22.77 -1.73
CA ARG A 40 2.51 23.57 -0.55
C ARG A 40 1.64 22.79 0.45
N PRO A 41 1.86 22.92 1.77
CA PRO A 41 1.02 22.27 2.77
C PRO A 41 -0.46 22.58 2.67
N GLU A 42 -0.82 23.79 2.24
CA GLU A 42 -2.21 24.23 2.13
C GLU A 42 -2.98 23.43 1.07
N THR A 43 -2.29 22.86 0.09
CA THR A 43 -2.88 21.94 -0.88
C THR A 43 -3.45 20.70 -0.20
N PHE A 44 -2.93 20.30 0.96
CA PHE A 44 -3.44 19.20 1.80
C PHE A 44 -4.29 19.68 2.97
N GLY A 45 -4.56 20.98 3.08
CA GLY A 45 -5.34 21.55 4.19
C GLY A 45 -4.55 21.76 5.48
N ALA A 46 -3.23 21.70 5.42
CA ALA A 46 -2.32 21.97 6.53
C ALA A 46 -1.60 23.30 6.32
N ASP A 47 -1.06 23.90 7.38
CA ASP A 47 -0.04 24.95 7.23
C ASP A 47 1.38 24.37 7.33
N ALA A 48 2.39 25.24 7.22
CA ALA A 48 3.79 24.81 7.29
C ALA A 48 4.18 24.25 8.67
N ALA A 49 3.63 24.80 9.76
CA ALA A 49 3.94 24.32 11.10
C ALA A 49 3.29 22.96 11.37
N ASP A 50 2.07 22.75 10.87
CA ASP A 50 1.40 21.45 10.87
C ASP A 50 2.22 20.40 10.10
N ALA A 51 2.70 20.76 8.91
CA ALA A 51 3.52 19.88 8.08
C ALA A 51 4.84 19.49 8.77
N ASP A 52 5.54 20.47 9.35
CA ASP A 52 6.80 20.24 10.07
C ASP A 52 6.56 19.34 11.30
N ALA A 53 5.53 19.61 12.09
CA ALA A 53 5.19 18.81 13.27
C ALA A 53 4.79 17.37 12.91
N ALA A 54 4.01 17.18 11.83
CA ALA A 54 3.67 15.85 11.35
C ALA A 54 4.92 15.10 10.84
N PHE A 55 5.81 15.77 10.12
CA PHE A 55 7.05 15.17 9.64
C PHE A 55 7.94 14.74 10.81
N GLU A 56 8.17 15.62 11.79
CA GLU A 56 8.95 15.30 13.00
C GLU A 56 8.38 14.09 13.76
N THR A 57 7.05 14.01 13.86
CA THR A 57 6.38 12.90 14.57
C THR A 57 6.42 11.58 13.80
N VAL A 58 6.17 11.63 12.49
CA VAL A 58 6.09 10.42 11.64
C VAL A 58 7.48 9.84 11.38
N MET A 59 8.50 10.69 11.28
CA MET A 59 9.88 10.33 10.95
C MET A 59 10.78 10.19 12.21
N ASP A 60 10.19 10.13 13.41
CA ASP A 60 10.93 9.95 14.66
C ASP A 60 11.71 8.62 14.63
N GLU A 61 13.01 8.67 14.92
CA GLU A 61 13.88 7.49 14.93
C GLU A 61 13.57 6.56 16.11
N ASP A 62 13.07 7.14 17.22
CA ASP A 62 12.70 6.42 18.45
C ASP A 62 11.26 5.87 18.39
N SER A 63 10.57 6.01 17.24
CA SER A 63 9.19 5.58 17.06
C SER A 63 8.92 5.27 15.60
N TRP A 64 8.65 4.02 15.26
CA TRP A 64 8.42 3.56 13.89
C TRP A 64 6.93 3.24 13.67
N PRO A 65 6.15 4.16 13.08
CA PRO A 65 4.73 3.97 12.85
C PRO A 65 4.41 2.76 11.98
N VAL A 66 3.46 1.96 12.46
CA VAL A 66 2.85 0.85 11.73
C VAL A 66 1.36 1.13 11.52
N PHE A 67 0.94 1.25 10.27
CA PHE A 67 -0.47 1.37 9.88
C PHE A 67 -0.98 0.02 9.41
N ARG A 68 -1.93 -0.56 10.14
CA ARG A 68 -2.55 -1.84 9.77
C ARG A 68 -3.85 -1.59 9.04
N ILE A 69 -4.01 -2.21 7.89
CA ILE A 69 -5.15 -2.06 6.99
C ILE A 69 -5.78 -3.45 6.82
N PRO A 70 -6.65 -3.87 7.76
CA PRO A 70 -7.20 -5.22 7.73
C PRO A 70 -8.25 -5.37 6.63
N PHE A 71 -8.18 -6.45 5.85
CA PHE A 71 -9.11 -6.73 4.75
C PHE A 71 -9.53 -8.20 4.73
N GLY A 72 -10.33 -8.59 3.74
CA GLY A 72 -11.02 -9.88 3.69
C GLY A 72 -10.17 -11.11 4.05
N GLY A 73 -10.80 -12.08 4.70
CA GLY A 73 -10.18 -13.38 4.96
C GLY A 73 -9.03 -13.36 5.96
N GLY A 74 -9.00 -12.40 6.89
CA GLY A 74 -7.98 -12.30 7.94
C GLY A 74 -6.64 -11.74 7.47
N HIS A 75 -6.57 -11.17 6.27
CA HIS A 75 -5.36 -10.54 5.74
C HIS A 75 -5.25 -9.10 6.24
N THR A 76 -4.02 -8.60 6.32
CA THR A 76 -3.76 -7.20 6.67
C THR A 76 -2.69 -6.65 5.76
N ALA A 77 -2.98 -5.55 5.07
CA ALA A 77 -1.94 -4.75 4.43
C ALA A 77 -1.31 -3.86 5.50
N VAL A 78 0.00 -3.70 5.45
CA VAL A 78 0.78 -2.96 6.45
C VAL A 78 1.60 -1.91 5.73
N VAL A 79 1.60 -0.70 6.29
CA VAL A 79 2.53 0.38 5.96
C VAL A 79 3.42 0.57 7.17
N LEU A 80 4.72 0.39 7.01
CA LEU A 80 5.72 0.53 8.07
C LEU A 80 6.67 1.68 7.71
N TYR A 81 6.76 2.66 8.58
CA TYR A 81 7.80 3.69 8.53
C TYR A 81 9.04 3.16 9.25
N ARG A 82 10.08 2.87 8.48
CA ARG A 82 11.37 2.37 8.94
C ARG A 82 12.31 3.56 9.08
N ASN A 83 12.32 4.23 10.23
CA ASN A 83 13.00 5.51 10.44
C ASN A 83 14.43 5.32 10.98
N PHE A 84 15.32 4.76 10.18
CA PHE A 84 16.76 4.82 10.51
C PHE A 84 17.34 6.20 10.17
N ASP A 85 18.22 6.74 11.02
CA ASP A 85 18.93 8.04 10.89
C ASP A 85 19.43 8.31 9.45
N ASP A 86 20.04 7.32 8.79
CA ASP A 86 20.62 7.45 7.44
C ASP A 86 19.91 6.66 6.32
N ASP A 87 18.90 5.86 6.66
CA ASP A 87 18.25 4.93 5.71
C ASP A 87 16.75 4.80 5.98
N ALA A 88 16.10 5.95 6.17
CA ALA A 88 14.66 6.01 6.37
C ALA A 88 13.91 5.56 5.12
N GLY A 89 12.83 4.79 5.30
CA GLY A 89 12.02 4.29 4.20
C GLY A 89 10.63 3.86 4.63
N VAL A 90 9.77 3.60 3.66
CA VAL A 90 8.42 3.06 3.90
C VAL A 90 8.28 1.70 3.25
N GLU A 91 7.96 0.70 4.05
CA GLU A 91 7.76 -0.68 3.65
C GLU A 91 6.27 -1.01 3.56
N PHE A 92 5.89 -1.72 2.51
CA PHE A 92 4.52 -2.15 2.27
C PHE A 92 4.48 -3.67 2.08
N PHE A 93 3.61 -4.33 2.84
CA PHE A 93 3.45 -5.78 2.73
C PHE A 93 2.07 -6.25 3.21
N VAL A 94 1.73 -7.48 2.84
CA VAL A 94 0.55 -8.20 3.32
C VAL A 94 0.98 -9.25 4.34
N THR A 95 0.22 -9.38 5.42
CA THR A 95 0.39 -10.42 6.43
C THR A 95 -0.89 -11.23 6.61
N HIS A 96 -0.74 -12.42 7.15
CA HIS A 96 -1.85 -13.27 7.58
C HIS A 96 -1.36 -14.18 8.73
N PRO A 97 -2.14 -14.40 9.81
CA PRO A 97 -1.69 -15.19 10.97
C PRO A 97 -1.23 -16.62 10.63
N GLU A 98 -1.86 -17.27 9.65
CA GLU A 98 -1.46 -18.61 9.20
C GLU A 98 -0.18 -18.67 8.33
N TRP A 99 0.46 -17.53 8.04
CA TRP A 99 1.68 -17.51 7.22
C TRP A 99 2.97 -17.75 8.03
N ALA A 100 2.85 -17.96 9.35
CA ALA A 100 3.96 -18.25 10.25
C ALA A 100 5.09 -17.21 10.15
N GLY A 101 4.73 -15.93 10.29
CA GLY A 101 5.65 -14.79 10.19
C GLY A 101 6.13 -14.44 8.78
N ARG A 102 5.69 -15.15 7.73
CA ARG A 102 6.01 -14.77 6.35
C ARG A 102 5.14 -13.58 5.91
N GLN A 103 5.71 -12.77 5.04
CA GLN A 103 5.09 -11.55 4.54
C GLN A 103 5.00 -11.59 3.02
N GLY A 104 3.97 -10.97 2.49
CA GLY A 104 3.79 -10.77 1.05
C GLY A 104 4.20 -9.36 0.67
N HIS A 105 5.40 -9.19 0.13
CA HIS A 105 5.95 -7.87 -0.12
C HIS A 105 5.21 -7.15 -1.27
N LEU A 106 4.84 -5.90 -1.05
CA LEU A 106 4.14 -5.05 -2.01
C LEU A 106 5.07 -4.01 -2.62
N ALA A 107 5.77 -3.24 -1.78
CA ALA A 107 6.68 -2.22 -2.25
C ALA A 107 7.62 -1.76 -1.13
N THR A 108 8.74 -1.15 -1.53
CA THR A 108 9.62 -0.36 -0.66
C THR A 108 9.80 1.02 -1.31
N ILE A 109 9.67 2.06 -0.50
CA ILE A 109 9.93 3.45 -0.89
C ILE A 109 11.10 3.97 -0.04
N ASP A 110 12.28 3.97 -0.63
CA ASP A 110 13.54 4.47 -0.06
C ASP A 110 14.53 4.82 -1.20
N GLY A 111 15.83 4.80 -0.93
CA GLY A 111 16.87 5.03 -1.95
C GLY A 111 16.98 3.94 -3.05
N HIS A 112 16.38 2.76 -2.85
CA HIS A 112 16.40 1.62 -3.76
C HIS A 112 14.98 1.04 -3.94
N PRO A 113 14.06 1.81 -4.53
CA PRO A 113 12.65 1.47 -4.50
C PRO A 113 12.33 0.17 -5.23
N ALA A 114 11.35 -0.56 -4.69
CA ALA A 114 10.77 -1.75 -5.31
C ALA A 114 9.25 -1.56 -5.41
N GLY A 115 8.68 -1.80 -6.59
CA GLY A 115 7.26 -1.59 -6.87
C GLY A 115 6.97 -1.52 -8.37
N PRO A 116 5.70 -1.37 -8.79
CA PRO A 116 4.50 -1.26 -7.96
C PRO A 116 4.08 -2.57 -7.30
N GLY A 117 3.26 -2.46 -6.25
CA GLY A 117 2.77 -3.58 -5.46
C GLY A 117 1.33 -3.96 -5.73
N LEU A 118 0.48 -3.02 -6.18
CA LEU A 118 -0.95 -3.25 -6.39
C LEU A 118 -1.42 -2.72 -7.74
N ALA A 119 -2.33 -3.48 -8.36
CA ALA A 119 -3.21 -2.98 -9.41
C ALA A 119 -4.32 -2.12 -8.81
N TRP A 120 -4.93 -1.24 -9.62
CA TRP A 120 -6.04 -0.39 -9.17
C TRP A 120 -7.23 -1.19 -8.61
N PRO A 121 -7.70 -2.28 -9.25
CA PRO A 121 -8.80 -3.09 -8.71
C PRO A 121 -8.48 -3.69 -7.35
N GLU A 122 -7.24 -4.15 -7.11
CA GLU A 122 -6.82 -4.73 -5.83
C GLU A 122 -6.78 -3.66 -4.73
N LEU A 123 -6.19 -2.50 -5.02
CA LEU A 123 -6.14 -1.36 -4.09
C LEU A 123 -7.55 -0.92 -3.70
N ARG A 124 -8.44 -0.75 -4.70
CA ARG A 124 -9.85 -0.41 -4.47
C ARG A 124 -10.56 -1.47 -3.64
N HIS A 125 -10.35 -2.74 -3.96
CA HIS A 125 -10.97 -3.83 -3.22
C HIS A 125 -10.53 -3.79 -1.75
N ILE A 126 -9.22 -3.74 -1.47
CA ILE A 126 -8.68 -3.64 -0.11
C ILE A 126 -9.27 -2.42 0.61
N ALA A 127 -9.31 -1.24 -0.03
CA ALA A 127 -9.87 -0.04 0.60
C ALA A 127 -11.35 -0.21 1.00
N HIS A 128 -12.16 -0.95 0.23
CA HIS A 128 -13.62 -1.05 0.42
C HIS A 128 -14.09 -2.34 1.11
N THR A 129 -13.20 -3.27 1.43
CA THR A 129 -13.53 -4.51 2.15
C THR A 129 -12.84 -4.62 3.51
N PRO A 130 -13.08 -3.66 4.44
CA PRO A 130 -12.53 -3.74 5.79
C PRO A 130 -13.02 -4.98 6.52
N ASP A 131 -12.09 -5.67 7.20
CA ASP A 131 -12.47 -6.59 8.27
C ASP A 131 -12.81 -5.77 9.53
N ALA A 132 -14.11 -5.51 9.70
CA ALA A 132 -14.64 -4.68 10.77
C ALA A 132 -14.39 -5.25 12.19
N ALA A 133 -14.01 -6.53 12.30
CA ALA A 133 -13.67 -7.14 13.58
C ALA A 133 -12.18 -6.99 13.93
N ALA A 134 -11.33 -6.71 12.95
CA ALA A 134 -9.90 -6.59 13.14
C ALA A 134 -9.50 -5.15 13.51
N PRO A 135 -8.55 -4.96 14.46
CA PRO A 135 -8.02 -3.64 14.77
C PRO A 135 -7.17 -3.08 13.62
N GLY A 136 -7.23 -1.76 13.41
CA GLY A 136 -6.49 -1.07 12.36
C GLY A 136 -7.35 0.01 11.68
N VAL A 137 -6.88 0.53 10.56
CA VAL A 137 -7.53 1.60 9.78
C VAL A 137 -8.78 1.04 9.09
N GLN A 138 -9.94 1.55 9.50
CA GLN A 138 -11.25 1.12 8.98
C GLN A 138 -11.84 2.06 7.93
N ASP A 139 -11.47 3.36 7.95
CA ASP A 139 -12.01 4.35 7.02
C ASP A 139 -11.56 4.05 5.58
N PRO A 140 -12.48 3.77 4.63
CA PRO A 140 -12.12 3.43 3.25
C PRO A 140 -11.30 4.52 2.55
N HIS A 141 -11.50 5.80 2.90
CA HIS A 141 -10.75 6.90 2.30
C HIS A 141 -9.30 6.91 2.77
N ALA A 142 -9.07 6.83 4.08
CA ALA A 142 -7.72 6.69 4.63
C ALA A 142 -7.00 5.43 4.12
N ARG A 143 -7.70 4.29 4.03
CA ARG A 143 -7.12 3.03 3.51
C ARG A 143 -6.67 3.15 2.06
N LEU A 144 -7.47 3.81 1.22
CA LEU A 144 -7.14 4.08 -0.17
C LEU A 144 -5.90 4.96 -0.29
N LEU A 145 -5.83 6.04 0.49
CA LEU A 145 -4.70 6.97 0.46
C LEU A 145 -3.42 6.36 1.03
N LEU A 146 -3.50 5.56 2.10
CA LEU A 146 -2.34 4.86 2.68
C LEU A 146 -1.67 3.88 1.71
N LEU A 147 -2.45 3.28 0.81
CA LEU A 147 -1.94 2.32 -0.18
C LEU A 147 -1.70 2.95 -1.55
N LEU A 148 -2.05 4.22 -1.74
CA LEU A 148 -1.85 4.92 -3.01
C LEU A 148 -0.38 4.91 -3.47
N PRO A 149 0.63 5.03 -2.58
CA PRO A 149 2.03 4.99 -3.00
C PRO A 149 2.45 3.70 -3.68
N VAL A 150 1.78 2.56 -3.44
CA VAL A 150 2.14 1.26 -4.05
C VAL A 150 1.43 0.97 -5.37
N LEU A 151 0.59 1.89 -5.83
CA LEU A 151 -0.12 1.79 -7.09
C LEU A 151 0.85 1.95 -8.27
N GLY A 152 0.66 1.13 -9.30
CA GLY A 152 1.27 1.34 -10.61
C GLY A 152 0.56 0.52 -11.66
N ASP A 153 -0.58 1.03 -12.11
CA ASP A 153 -1.48 0.37 -13.05
C ASP A 153 -1.60 1.22 -14.31
N THR A 154 -1.44 0.59 -15.48
CA THR A 154 -1.63 1.26 -16.78
C THR A 154 -3.11 1.40 -17.12
N ASP A 155 -3.96 0.53 -16.57
CA ASP A 155 -5.38 0.42 -16.90
C ASP A 155 -6.26 1.11 -15.83
N LEU A 156 -5.91 2.35 -15.47
CA LEU A 156 -6.73 3.14 -14.56
C LEU A 156 -8.10 3.46 -15.20
N PRO A 157 -9.22 3.28 -14.48
CA PRO A 157 -10.53 3.69 -14.98
C PRO A 157 -10.67 5.21 -15.01
N ASP A 158 -11.53 5.71 -15.89
CA ASP A 158 -11.78 7.15 -16.08
C ASP A 158 -12.18 7.89 -14.80
N ASP A 159 -12.78 7.19 -13.82
CA ASP A 159 -13.23 7.76 -12.55
C ASP A 159 -12.20 7.64 -11.42
N ALA A 160 -11.00 7.09 -11.66
CA ALA A 160 -9.97 6.91 -10.63
C ALA A 160 -9.59 8.23 -9.94
N ALA A 161 -9.37 9.29 -10.72
CA ALA A 161 -9.05 10.61 -10.18
C ALA A 161 -10.18 11.17 -9.30
N ALA A 162 -11.44 10.94 -9.67
CA ALA A 162 -12.58 11.37 -8.87
C ALA A 162 -12.66 10.62 -7.54
N GLN A 163 -12.33 9.33 -7.53
CA GLN A 163 -12.30 8.52 -6.31
C GLN A 163 -11.15 8.91 -5.36
N VAL A 164 -9.97 9.20 -5.90
CA VAL A 164 -8.84 9.75 -5.11
C VAL A 164 -9.20 11.13 -4.56
N ALA A 165 -9.79 12.02 -5.37
CA ALA A 165 -10.21 13.35 -4.93
C ALA A 165 -11.26 13.30 -3.81
N ALA A 166 -12.21 12.37 -3.91
CA ALA A 166 -13.20 12.15 -2.85
C ALA A 166 -12.52 11.70 -1.54
N SER A 167 -11.51 10.83 -1.64
CA SER A 167 -10.76 10.36 -0.48
C SER A 167 -9.91 11.45 0.15
N LEU A 168 -9.19 12.25 -0.66
CA LEU A 168 -8.47 13.43 -0.20
C LEU A 168 -9.39 14.41 0.54
N THR A 169 -10.56 14.70 -0.03
CA THR A 169 -11.53 15.61 0.59
C THR A 169 -12.03 15.06 1.92
N ALA A 170 -12.33 13.76 1.99
CA ALA A 170 -12.79 13.11 3.21
C ALA A 170 -11.75 13.15 4.33
N THR A 171 -10.46 13.17 3.98
CA THR A 171 -9.35 13.21 4.94
C THR A 171 -8.78 14.61 5.22
N GLY A 172 -9.47 15.67 4.76
CA GLY A 172 -9.16 17.05 5.15
C GLY A 172 -8.55 17.93 4.06
N THR A 173 -8.30 17.40 2.86
CA THR A 173 -7.88 18.23 1.72
C THR A 173 -8.98 19.20 1.32
N PRO A 174 -8.70 20.49 1.05
CA PRO A 174 -9.70 21.43 0.59
C PRO A 174 -10.37 20.94 -0.71
N ALA A 175 -11.70 20.93 -0.74
CA ALA A 175 -12.46 20.38 -1.88
C ALA A 175 -12.14 21.04 -3.23
N GLY A 176 -11.66 22.30 -3.23
CA GLY A 176 -11.21 22.99 -4.43
C GLY A 176 -9.86 22.51 -4.97
N GLU A 177 -9.00 21.98 -4.11
CA GLU A 177 -7.64 21.51 -4.44
C GLU A 177 -7.64 20.00 -4.76
N ALA A 178 -8.53 19.23 -4.13
CA ALA A 178 -8.55 17.76 -4.22
C ALA A 178 -8.56 17.19 -5.66
N PRO A 179 -9.34 17.72 -6.64
CA PRO A 179 -9.33 17.20 -8.01
C PRO A 179 -7.99 17.37 -8.73
N ALA A 180 -7.31 18.50 -8.52
CA ALA A 180 -6.01 18.78 -9.11
C ALA A 180 -4.93 17.90 -8.47
N LEU A 181 -4.95 17.81 -7.13
CA LEU A 181 -4.03 16.96 -6.39
C LEU A 181 -4.19 15.48 -6.77
N ALA A 182 -5.42 14.98 -6.88
CA ALA A 182 -5.69 13.60 -7.31
C ALA A 182 -5.11 13.30 -8.69
N SER A 183 -5.26 14.23 -9.64
CA SER A 183 -4.67 14.11 -10.97
C SER A 183 -3.13 14.03 -10.90
N VAL A 184 -2.50 14.84 -10.05
CA VAL A 184 -1.04 14.82 -9.86
C VAL A 184 -0.58 13.48 -9.28
N LEU A 185 -1.23 13.00 -8.21
CA LEU A 185 -0.87 11.75 -7.53
C LEU A 185 -0.99 10.52 -8.44
N LEU A 186 -1.93 10.53 -9.40
CA LEU A 186 -2.14 9.42 -10.34
C LEU A 186 -1.30 9.54 -11.62
N ALA A 187 -0.95 10.75 -12.04
CA ALA A 187 -0.24 10.97 -13.31
C ALA A 187 1.23 10.55 -13.25
N HIS A 188 1.86 10.62 -12.07
CA HIS A 188 3.28 10.35 -11.93
C HIS A 188 3.60 9.66 -10.60
N ASN A 189 4.20 8.47 -10.68
CA ASN A 189 4.91 7.87 -9.57
C ASN A 189 6.42 8.05 -9.84
N PRO A 190 7.18 8.72 -8.96
CA PRO A 190 8.60 8.97 -9.19
C PRO A 190 9.48 7.72 -9.01
N PHE A 191 8.95 6.65 -8.42
CA PHE A 191 9.69 5.44 -8.08
C PHE A 191 9.63 4.37 -9.18
N TRP A 192 8.54 4.32 -9.96
CA TRP A 192 8.36 3.36 -11.05
C TRP A 192 7.37 3.85 -12.10
N SER A 193 7.49 3.30 -13.32
CA SER A 193 6.49 3.49 -14.37
C SER A 193 5.22 2.68 -14.07
N PRO A 194 4.05 3.11 -14.59
CA PRO A 194 2.87 2.26 -14.65
C PRO A 194 3.18 0.91 -15.31
N ALA A 195 2.56 -0.15 -14.81
CA ALA A 195 2.79 -1.52 -15.26
C ALA A 195 1.47 -2.18 -15.70
N GLY A 196 1.59 -3.25 -16.49
CA GLY A 196 0.49 -4.12 -16.85
C GLY A 196 0.28 -5.20 -15.79
N TRP A 197 -1.00 -5.55 -15.57
CA TRP A 197 -1.40 -6.56 -14.59
C TRP A 197 -2.20 -7.65 -15.26
N ALA A 198 -1.80 -8.91 -15.07
CA ALA A 198 -2.48 -10.05 -15.67
C ALA A 198 -2.53 -11.25 -14.73
N LEU A 199 -3.53 -12.10 -14.90
CA LEU A 199 -3.54 -13.39 -14.23
C LEU A 199 -2.35 -14.25 -14.73
N PRO A 200 -1.72 -15.04 -13.86
CA PRO A 200 -0.62 -15.92 -14.25
C PRO A 200 -1.07 -16.88 -15.36
N SER A 201 -0.40 -16.84 -16.51
CA SER A 201 -0.61 -17.82 -17.57
C SER A 201 0.41 -18.95 -17.45
N ALA A 202 0.02 -20.18 -17.80
CA ALA A 202 0.97 -21.29 -17.88
C ALA A 202 2.06 -20.97 -18.91
N SER A 203 3.32 -20.95 -18.48
CA SER A 203 4.43 -20.75 -19.41
C SER A 203 4.59 -22.02 -20.27
N PRO A 204 4.49 -21.93 -21.61
CA PRO A 204 4.60 -23.11 -22.47
C PRO A 204 6.00 -23.75 -22.47
N LEU A 205 6.98 -23.11 -21.84
CA LEU A 205 8.38 -23.55 -21.77
C LEU A 205 8.77 -24.17 -20.42
N SER A 206 7.94 -24.02 -19.38
CA SER A 206 8.15 -24.69 -18.12
C SER A 206 7.61 -26.11 -18.26
N GLY A 207 8.47 -27.11 -18.38
CA GLY A 207 8.07 -28.54 -18.45
C GLY A 207 7.35 -29.08 -17.19
N THR A 208 6.81 -28.19 -16.36
CA THR A 208 6.03 -28.46 -15.15
C THR A 208 4.57 -28.63 -15.52
N THR A 209 3.99 -29.77 -15.17
CA THR A 209 2.57 -30.09 -15.43
C THR A 209 1.62 -29.43 -14.42
N ASP A 210 2.15 -28.74 -13.42
CA ASP A 210 1.35 -28.04 -12.42
C ASP A 210 0.78 -26.76 -13.02
N ALA A 211 -0.56 -26.67 -13.02
CA ALA A 211 -1.27 -25.45 -13.37
C ALA A 211 -0.77 -24.29 -12.49
N PRO A 212 -0.55 -23.10 -13.07
CA PRO A 212 -0.21 -21.91 -12.29
C PRO A 212 -1.26 -21.67 -11.21
N TRP A 213 -0.84 -21.11 -10.08
CA TRP A 213 -1.79 -20.72 -9.05
C TRP A 213 -2.52 -19.48 -9.57
N GLU A 214 -3.80 -19.65 -9.86
CA GLU A 214 -4.64 -18.61 -10.44
C GLU A 214 -5.17 -17.68 -9.35
N GLY A 215 -5.64 -16.51 -9.79
CA GLY A 215 -6.46 -15.62 -8.97
C GLY A 215 -5.73 -14.46 -8.32
N VAL A 216 -4.40 -14.43 -8.24
CA VAL A 216 -3.64 -13.21 -7.85
C VAL A 216 -2.93 -12.65 -9.07
N LEU A 217 -3.04 -11.34 -9.32
CA LEU A 217 -2.41 -10.70 -10.48
C LEU A 217 -0.87 -10.75 -10.40
N CYS A 218 -0.21 -10.85 -11.54
CA CYS A 218 1.21 -10.63 -11.71
C CYS A 218 1.45 -9.29 -12.40
N CYS A 219 2.51 -8.62 -12.00
CA CYS A 219 2.96 -7.35 -12.58
C CYS A 219 4.03 -7.62 -13.64
N ASP A 220 4.03 -6.89 -14.76
CA ASP A 220 5.12 -6.97 -15.75
C ASP A 220 6.25 -5.95 -15.50
N GLY A 221 6.07 -5.05 -14.52
CA GLY A 221 7.02 -4.00 -14.18
C GLY A 221 8.34 -4.56 -13.64
N PRO A 222 9.52 -4.16 -14.16
CA PRO A 222 10.80 -4.76 -13.79
C PRO A 222 11.22 -4.53 -12.33
N LEU A 223 10.72 -3.47 -11.70
CA LEU A 223 10.99 -3.15 -10.29
C LEU A 223 9.97 -3.79 -9.34
N SER A 224 8.91 -4.39 -9.87
CA SER A 224 7.83 -4.93 -9.04
C SER A 224 8.28 -6.21 -8.35
N PRO A 225 8.02 -6.35 -7.03
CA PRO A 225 8.24 -7.63 -6.35
C PRO A 225 7.29 -8.73 -6.83
N ARG A 226 6.29 -8.38 -7.66
CA ARG A 226 5.32 -9.28 -8.28
C ARG A 226 5.65 -9.61 -9.73
N ASN A 227 6.83 -9.22 -10.22
CA ASN A 227 7.30 -9.59 -11.56
C ASN A 227 7.83 -11.02 -11.61
N GLY A 228 7.04 -11.92 -12.18
CA GLY A 228 7.36 -13.35 -12.25
C GLY A 228 7.38 -14.06 -10.88
N LEU A 229 6.98 -13.37 -9.82
CA LEU A 229 7.00 -13.85 -8.44
C LEU A 229 5.61 -13.74 -7.82
N ARG A 230 5.30 -14.68 -6.93
CA ARG A 230 4.11 -14.62 -6.08
C ARG A 230 4.34 -13.58 -4.98
N ILE A 231 3.27 -12.86 -4.65
CA ILE A 231 3.24 -11.86 -3.57
C ILE A 231 3.85 -12.38 -2.26
N ALA A 232 3.44 -13.58 -1.81
CA ALA A 232 4.00 -14.23 -0.63
C ALA A 232 4.69 -15.55 -1.02
N GLN A 233 5.93 -15.72 -0.57
CA GLN A 233 6.72 -16.92 -0.81
C GLN A 233 6.46 -17.98 0.28
N GLY A 234 6.49 -19.25 -0.11
CA GLY A 234 6.34 -20.38 0.83
C GLY A 234 4.92 -20.65 1.35
N ILE A 235 3.93 -19.81 1.02
CA ILE A 235 2.51 -20.12 1.32
C ILE A 235 2.01 -21.28 0.44
N ASN A 236 1.01 -22.02 0.91
CA ASN A 236 0.39 -23.12 0.17
C ASN A 236 -0.72 -22.62 -0.78
N ARG A 237 -1.25 -23.51 -1.64
CA ARG A 237 -2.26 -23.17 -2.65
C ARG A 237 -3.55 -22.62 -2.03
N ALA A 238 -4.06 -23.26 -0.97
CA ALA A 238 -5.28 -22.80 -0.30
C ALA A 238 -5.09 -21.40 0.32
N GLN A 239 -3.91 -21.11 0.87
CA GLN A 239 -3.56 -19.77 1.36
C GLN A 239 -3.54 -18.74 0.21
N HIS A 240 -3.01 -19.11 -0.95
CA HIS A 240 -3.01 -18.25 -2.13
C HIS A 240 -4.41 -17.99 -2.67
N GLU A 241 -5.26 -19.01 -2.75
CA GLU A 241 -6.66 -18.87 -3.20
C GLU A 241 -7.47 -17.96 -2.25
N ARG A 242 -7.24 -18.04 -0.94
CA ARG A 242 -7.85 -17.11 0.01
C ARG A 242 -7.34 -15.68 -0.16
N LEU A 243 -6.06 -15.50 -0.47
CA LEU A 243 -5.51 -14.18 -0.78
C LEU A 243 -6.10 -13.61 -2.07
N ALA A 244 -6.22 -14.41 -3.13
CA ALA A 244 -6.89 -14.03 -4.38
C ALA A 244 -8.33 -13.55 -4.15
N ALA A 245 -9.10 -14.30 -3.34
CA ALA A 245 -10.46 -13.90 -2.96
C ALA A 245 -10.46 -12.59 -2.16
N ALA A 246 -9.52 -12.43 -1.22
CA ALA A 246 -9.38 -11.24 -0.40
C ALA A 246 -8.90 -9.99 -1.17
N LEU A 247 -8.17 -10.17 -2.28
CA LEU A 247 -7.76 -9.09 -3.19
C LEU A 247 -8.83 -8.77 -4.25
N GLY A 248 -9.93 -9.52 -4.30
CA GLY A 248 -10.99 -9.34 -5.28
C GLY A 248 -10.62 -9.77 -6.70
N THR A 249 -9.58 -10.59 -6.85
CA THR A 249 -9.00 -11.00 -8.14
C THR A 249 -9.34 -12.44 -8.51
N SER A 250 -10.01 -13.18 -7.61
CA SER A 250 -10.58 -14.48 -7.91
C SER A 250 -11.72 -14.33 -8.92
N PRO A 251 -11.79 -15.16 -9.98
CA PRO A 251 -12.96 -15.20 -10.85
C PRO A 251 -14.17 -15.53 -9.97
N ALA A 252 -15.23 -14.73 -10.06
CA ALA A 252 -16.48 -15.01 -9.37
C ALA A 252 -16.87 -16.47 -9.65
N ALA A 253 -17.12 -17.25 -8.60
CA ALA A 253 -17.65 -18.60 -8.77
C ALA A 253 -18.93 -18.50 -9.63
N PRO A 254 -19.08 -19.36 -10.66
CA PRO A 254 -20.23 -19.30 -11.57
C PRO A 254 -21.56 -19.51 -10.85
#